data_AF-A0A9W9VG11-F1
#
_entry.id   AF-A0A9W9VG11-F1
#
_cell.length_a   1.000
_cell.length_b   1.000
_cell.length_c   1.000
_cell.angle_alpha   90.00
_cell.angle_beta   90.00
_cell.angle_gamma   90.00
#
_symmetry.space_group_name_H-M   'P 1'
#
loop_
_entity.id
_entity.type
_entity.pdbx_description
1 polymer ?
#
loop_
_entity_poly.entity_id
_entity_poly.type
_entity_poly.pdbx_seq_one_letter_code
_entity_poly.pdbx_strand_id
1 'polypeptide(L)'
;MFFSGLVVASLALWGKGVDAAFGLTTNTDTYVVDAGSSNPLKFTVDRTNCDITSINYYGSELQYQSTGSHIGSGLGSATVTATQSGDYIKITCTTSTLTHYYVAHSGDPIIYMATYTTAEPSVGELRYIARLNADLLPNEEPFGTVSNIDGGTAIEGSDVYLVGSETRSKFYSSERFIDDQRHCEHTHPLKFFATTDNDRRVWICPPSLHDPQSIRDIRRRTLPPVHHSLLVSTEIIAKANITSDINTNNVGSYTGLYWYMNSGHVQTESYRQGLHGPYLMYFSRSGTPSTDIDTSFFADLGITGYVATSGRGYVSGTASGADSSLDWVVHWYNDAAQYWTYTSSSGSFTSPAMKPGTYTMVYYQGEYVVATSSVTVTAGSTTTKNISGSVKTGTTLFKIGEWDGQPTGFLNAASQLRMHPSDSRMSSWTSTSTYTVGSSSASSFPMAIFKSVNSPITIKFTATSSQTGAATLRIGTTLSFAGGRPQVTVNSYTGSAPSAPTNLDSRGVTRGAYRGLGEVYDVSLPSGTIVAGTNTITISVISGSSGDEYLSPNFIFDCVELFQ
;
A
#
# COMPACT_ATOMS: atom_id res chain seq x y z
N MET A 1 4.60 53.65 69.13
CA MET A 1 5.43 52.42 69.21
C MET A 1 4.95 51.45 68.15
N PHE A 2 5.85 51.12 67.22
CA PHE A 2 5.92 49.94 66.33
C PHE A 2 4.72 49.53 65.46
N PHE A 3 4.89 49.82 64.16
CA PHE A 3 4.40 49.01 63.04
C PHE A 3 5.02 47.60 63.08
N SER A 4 4.21 46.57 62.82
CA SER A 4 4.70 45.26 62.34
C SER A 4 3.64 44.61 61.46
N GLY A 5 3.77 44.80 60.14
CA GLY A 5 3.12 43.96 59.15
C GLY A 5 3.96 42.70 58.94
N LEU A 6 3.33 41.53 59.07
CA LEU A 6 3.96 40.24 58.81
C LEU A 6 3.76 39.88 57.32
N VAL A 7 4.81 40.01 56.52
CA VAL A 7 4.91 39.40 55.19
C VAL A 7 5.84 38.21 55.34
N VAL A 8 5.35 36.99 55.10
CA VAL A 8 6.21 35.82 54.88
C VAL A 8 5.88 35.27 53.50
N ALA A 9 6.92 35.33 52.67
CA ALA A 9 6.91 35.00 51.26
C ALA A 9 6.70 33.50 51.02
N SER A 10 5.79 33.17 50.12
CA SER A 10 5.71 31.87 49.46
C SER A 10 6.87 31.76 48.45
N LEU A 11 7.91 30.99 48.78
CA LEU A 11 8.91 30.54 47.80
C LEU A 11 8.22 29.61 46.80
N ALA A 12 7.92 30.12 45.60
CA ALA A 12 7.66 29.28 44.45
C ALA A 12 8.99 28.64 44.03
N LEU A 13 9.17 27.34 44.31
CA LEU A 13 10.17 26.54 43.61
C LEU A 13 9.72 26.45 42.15
N TRP A 14 10.24 27.33 41.30
CA TRP A 14 10.33 27.06 39.88
C TRP A 14 11.34 25.93 39.70
N GLY A 15 10.85 24.70 39.66
CA GLY A 15 11.61 23.60 39.10
C GLY A 15 11.99 24.00 37.68
N LYS A 16 13.29 24.20 37.43
CA LYS A 16 13.80 24.30 36.06
C LYS A 16 13.46 22.98 35.39
N GLY A 17 12.51 23.01 34.45
CA GLY A 17 12.43 21.94 33.46
C GLY A 17 13.80 21.82 32.84
N VAL A 18 14.40 20.64 32.91
CA VAL A 18 15.55 20.32 32.06
C VAL A 18 14.94 20.19 30.67
N ASP A 19 15.04 21.25 29.86
CA ASP A 19 14.74 21.13 28.44
C ASP A 19 15.67 20.03 27.89
N ALA A 20 15.09 19.02 27.23
CA ALA A 20 15.88 18.02 26.51
C ALA A 20 16.66 18.77 25.42
N ALA A 21 17.99 18.81 25.54
CA ALA A 21 18.80 19.56 24.60
C ALA A 21 18.91 18.79 23.28
N PHE A 22 18.35 19.33 22.20
CA PHE A 22 18.60 18.89 20.84
C PHE A 22 20.11 18.81 20.59
N GLY A 23 20.61 17.69 20.09
CA GLY A 23 22.05 17.54 19.93
C GLY A 23 22.53 16.22 19.33
N LEU A 24 23.75 16.29 18.79
CA LEU A 24 24.49 15.16 18.24
C LEU A 24 25.66 14.80 19.17
N THR A 25 25.66 13.58 19.71
CA THR A 25 26.81 13.03 20.43
C THR A 25 27.59 12.10 19.52
N THR A 26 28.89 12.34 19.37
CA THR A 26 29.79 11.48 18.58
C THR A 26 30.61 10.60 19.50
N ASN A 27 30.42 9.29 19.39
CA ASN A 27 31.27 8.28 20.02
C ASN A 27 32.19 7.65 18.97
N THR A 28 33.13 6.79 19.39
CA THR A 28 34.00 6.05 18.48
C THR A 28 33.18 5.26 17.46
N ASP A 29 32.20 4.49 17.93
CA ASP A 29 31.48 3.52 17.09
C ASP A 29 30.06 3.98 16.70
N THR A 30 29.54 5.04 17.32
CA THR A 30 28.15 5.48 17.13
C THR A 30 27.97 6.99 17.06
N TYR A 31 26.91 7.42 16.38
CA TYR A 31 26.32 8.75 16.55
C TYR A 31 25.01 8.60 17.33
N VAL A 32 24.82 9.39 18.39
CA VAL A 32 23.57 9.47 19.14
C VAL A 32 22.91 10.80 18.84
N VAL A 33 21.69 10.76 18.33
CA VAL A 33 20.88 11.95 18.02
C VAL A 33 19.80 12.09 19.08
N ASP A 34 19.77 13.23 19.76
CA ASP A 34 18.66 13.66 20.62
C ASP A 34 17.82 14.67 19.85
N ALA A 35 16.56 14.32 19.57
CA ALA A 35 15.66 15.17 18.79
C ALA A 35 15.16 16.41 19.56
N GLY A 36 15.41 16.50 20.88
CA GLY A 36 14.95 17.63 21.70
C GLY A 36 13.43 17.75 21.78
N SER A 37 12.70 16.67 21.46
CA SER A 37 11.24 16.63 21.43
C SER A 37 10.62 16.59 22.83
N SER A 38 9.43 17.16 22.97
CA SER A 38 8.69 17.23 24.25
C SER A 38 8.42 15.85 24.88
N ASN A 39 8.13 14.85 24.05
CA ASN A 39 8.28 13.44 24.41
C ASN A 39 9.66 13.00 23.91
N PRO A 40 10.64 12.76 24.79
CA PRO A 40 12.03 12.61 24.37
C PRO A 40 12.21 11.45 23.38
N LEU A 41 12.80 11.75 22.22
CA LEU A 41 13.23 10.77 21.23
C LEU A 41 14.76 10.86 21.09
N LYS A 42 15.43 9.74 21.31
CA LYS A 42 16.85 9.57 20.99
C LYS A 42 17.06 8.33 20.16
N PHE A 43 17.91 8.39 19.16
CA PHE A 43 18.29 7.22 18.38
C PHE A 43 19.80 7.15 18.16
N THR A 44 20.32 5.93 18.07
CA THR A 44 21.75 5.64 17.91
C THR A 44 21.99 4.99 16.58
N VAL A 45 22.91 5.56 15.78
CA VAL A 45 23.32 5.03 14.47
C VAL A 45 24.76 4.51 14.55
N ASP A 46 24.97 3.29 14.10
CA ASP A 46 26.28 2.65 14.00
C ASP A 46 27.14 3.29 12.89
N ARG A 47 28.39 3.63 13.20
CA ARG A 47 29.31 4.32 12.28
C ARG A 47 29.98 3.41 11.26
N THR A 48 29.84 2.09 11.39
CA THR A 48 30.41 1.07 10.50
C THR A 48 29.41 0.66 9.43
N ASN A 49 28.13 0.48 9.81
CA ASN A 49 27.12 -0.12 8.92
C ASN A 49 25.84 0.71 8.74
N CYS A 50 25.69 1.83 9.45
CA CYS A 50 24.52 2.72 9.42
C CYS A 50 23.24 2.14 10.05
N ASP A 51 23.29 1.00 10.73
CA ASP A 51 22.12 0.47 11.41
C ASP A 51 21.71 1.39 12.57
N ILE A 52 20.41 1.59 12.74
CA ILE A 52 19.87 2.10 14.02
C ILE A 52 19.91 0.96 15.03
N THR A 53 20.69 1.14 16.09
CA THR A 53 20.95 0.12 17.14
C THR A 53 20.25 0.40 18.46
N SER A 54 19.72 1.61 18.65
CA SER A 54 18.88 1.97 19.79
C SER A 54 17.90 3.07 19.38
N ILE A 55 16.66 2.96 19.86
CA ILE A 55 15.63 3.99 19.75
C ILE A 55 15.00 4.14 21.13
N ASN A 56 15.42 5.15 21.88
CA ASN A 56 14.82 5.49 23.16
C ASN A 56 13.74 6.54 22.97
N TYR A 57 12.48 6.15 23.12
CA TYR A 57 11.35 7.08 23.10
C TYR A 57 10.63 7.07 24.44
N TYR A 58 10.45 8.25 25.02
CA TYR A 58 9.77 8.44 26.31
C TYR A 58 10.33 7.52 27.42
N GLY A 59 11.65 7.27 27.40
CA GLY A 59 12.35 6.43 28.37
C GLY A 59 12.27 4.92 28.09
N SER A 60 11.64 4.49 27.00
CA SER A 60 11.54 3.08 26.60
C SER A 60 12.42 2.79 25.39
N GLU A 61 13.18 1.69 25.47
CA GLU A 61 13.94 1.16 24.32
C GLU A 61 13.01 0.40 23.39
N LEU A 62 12.90 0.89 22.16
CA LEU A 62 12.00 0.38 21.13
C LEU A 62 12.72 -0.43 20.07
N GLN A 63 14.03 -0.27 19.89
CA GLN A 63 14.78 -1.01 18.88
C GLN A 63 14.89 -2.48 19.29
N TYR A 64 14.66 -3.39 18.34
CA TYR A 64 14.99 -4.80 18.51
C TYR A 64 16.49 -4.98 18.72
N GLN A 65 16.86 -5.70 19.78
CA GLN A 65 18.24 -5.72 20.28
C GLN A 65 19.18 -6.68 19.55
N SER A 66 18.65 -7.68 18.82
CA SER A 66 19.52 -8.64 18.09
C SER A 66 19.85 -8.20 16.67
N THR A 67 19.08 -7.28 16.09
CA THR A 67 19.28 -6.82 14.70
C THR A 67 18.79 -5.38 14.56
N GLY A 68 19.62 -4.52 13.99
CA GLY A 68 19.30 -3.12 13.78
C GLY A 68 18.17 -2.86 12.78
N SER A 69 17.67 -1.63 12.80
CA SER A 69 16.77 -1.09 11.78
C SER A 69 17.59 -0.47 10.65
N HIS A 70 17.27 -0.80 9.40
CA HIS A 70 18.15 -0.52 8.26
C HIS A 70 17.46 -0.63 6.89
N ILE A 71 18.22 -0.27 5.85
CA ILE A 71 17.89 -0.60 4.46
C ILE A 71 18.09 -2.11 4.21
N GLY A 72 17.11 -2.74 3.55
CA GLY A 72 17.18 -4.14 3.09
C GLY A 72 17.32 -5.14 4.24
N SER A 73 18.52 -5.69 4.39
CA SER A 73 18.94 -6.58 5.48
C SER A 73 20.22 -6.07 6.17
N GLY A 74 20.50 -4.78 6.05
CA GLY A 74 21.71 -4.10 6.52
C GLY A 74 22.61 -3.75 5.35
N LEU A 75 23.23 -2.56 5.38
CA LEU A 75 24.20 -2.16 4.35
C LEU A 75 25.52 -2.93 4.48
N GLY A 76 25.74 -3.61 5.60
CA GLY A 76 26.97 -4.35 5.92
C GLY A 76 28.11 -3.40 6.29
N SER A 77 28.50 -2.51 5.38
CA SER A 77 29.45 -1.43 5.64
C SER A 77 29.06 -0.17 4.87
N ALA A 78 29.19 0.99 5.51
CA ALA A 78 28.94 2.30 4.92
C ALA A 78 29.94 3.33 5.46
N THR A 79 30.23 4.37 4.67
CA THR A 79 30.87 5.58 5.19
C THR A 79 29.81 6.42 5.88
N VAL A 80 29.86 6.53 7.21
CA VAL A 80 28.84 7.22 8.03
C VAL A 80 29.38 8.54 8.58
N THR A 81 28.74 9.65 8.20
CA THR A 81 29.06 11.00 8.66
C THR A 81 27.82 11.68 9.26
N ALA A 82 28.01 12.53 10.26
CA ALA A 82 26.94 13.29 10.87
C ALA A 82 27.28 14.79 10.91
N THR A 83 26.28 15.63 10.65
CA THR A 83 26.41 17.09 10.66
C THR A 83 25.19 17.71 11.33
N GLN A 84 25.40 18.75 12.12
CA GLN A 84 24.33 19.60 12.64
C GLN A 84 24.35 20.95 11.90
N SER A 85 23.20 21.40 11.39
CA SER A 85 23.01 22.65 10.69
C SER A 85 21.75 23.34 11.21
N GLY A 86 21.92 24.39 12.04
CA GLY A 86 20.82 25.03 12.74
C GLY A 86 20.02 24.02 13.58
N ASP A 87 18.72 23.96 13.33
CA ASP A 87 17.76 23.07 14.00
C ASP A 87 17.69 21.67 13.37
N TYR A 88 18.63 21.31 12.50
CA TYR A 88 18.65 20.01 11.82
C TYR A 88 19.93 19.22 12.14
N ILE A 89 19.78 17.91 12.36
CA ILE A 89 20.88 16.94 12.39
C ILE A 89 20.68 16.00 11.22
N LYS A 90 21.71 15.84 10.39
CA LYS A 90 21.73 14.89 9.26
C LYS A 90 22.83 13.87 9.48
N ILE A 91 22.48 12.59 9.37
CA ILE A 91 23.41 11.48 9.22
C ILE A 91 23.35 11.02 7.76
N THR A 92 24.51 10.83 7.14
CA THR A 92 24.66 10.39 5.76
C THR A 92 25.49 9.12 5.74
N CYS A 93 24.95 8.08 5.09
CA CYS A 93 25.54 6.76 5.01
C CYS A 93 25.73 6.38 3.55
N THR A 94 26.99 6.29 3.12
CA THR A 94 27.33 6.12 1.70
C THR A 94 27.95 4.75 1.44
N THR A 95 27.40 4.03 0.46
CA THR A 95 27.98 2.84 -0.17
C THR A 95 28.34 3.16 -1.63
N SER A 96 28.72 2.16 -2.43
CA SER A 96 29.06 2.36 -3.85
C SER A 96 27.86 2.76 -4.71
N THR A 97 26.66 2.26 -4.42
CA THR A 97 25.45 2.46 -5.24
C THR A 97 24.27 3.04 -4.48
N LEU A 98 24.40 3.25 -3.17
CA LEU A 98 23.32 3.73 -2.31
C LEU A 98 23.84 4.78 -1.32
N THR A 99 23.08 5.85 -1.11
CA THR A 99 23.28 6.79 -0.01
C THR A 99 21.99 6.91 0.80
N HIS A 100 22.04 6.54 2.08
CA HIS A 100 20.91 6.65 2.99
C HIS A 100 21.09 7.86 3.91
N TYR A 101 19.99 8.52 4.23
CA TYR A 101 19.95 9.70 5.08
C TYR A 101 19.01 9.47 6.26
N TYR A 102 19.47 9.81 7.47
CA TYR A 102 18.61 10.08 8.61
C TYR A 102 18.67 11.57 8.92
N VAL A 103 17.53 12.20 9.15
CA VAL A 103 17.42 13.61 9.53
C VAL A 103 16.51 13.76 10.74
N ALA A 104 16.94 14.57 11.70
CA ALA A 104 16.13 15.01 12.83
C ALA A 104 15.98 16.53 12.78
N HIS A 105 14.80 17.03 13.10
CA HIS A 105 14.50 18.44 13.28
C HIS A 105 14.21 18.71 14.76
N SER A 106 14.76 19.80 15.30
CA SER A 106 14.66 20.14 16.72
C SER A 106 13.21 20.24 17.18
N GLY A 107 12.84 19.46 18.19
CA GLY A 107 11.50 19.43 18.78
C GLY A 107 10.57 18.37 18.21
N ASP A 108 10.86 17.81 17.04
CA ASP A 108 10.03 16.81 16.39
C ASP A 108 10.40 15.39 16.86
N PRO A 109 9.44 14.58 17.32
CA PRO A 109 9.68 13.17 17.62
C PRO A 109 9.65 12.34 16.32
N ILE A 110 10.47 12.74 15.33
CA ILE A 110 10.46 12.19 13.98
C ILE A 110 11.88 11.86 13.53
N ILE A 111 12.04 10.68 12.93
CA ILE A 111 13.21 10.32 12.14
C ILE A 111 12.82 10.44 10.66
N TYR A 112 13.23 11.54 10.03
CA TYR A 112 13.06 11.73 8.59
C TYR A 112 14.15 10.95 7.84
N MET A 113 13.80 10.41 6.69
CA MET A 113 14.66 9.54 5.91
C MET A 113 14.51 9.80 4.41
N ALA A 114 15.59 9.52 3.68
CA ALA A 114 15.56 9.39 2.23
C ALA A 114 16.65 8.43 1.79
N THR A 115 16.50 7.82 0.61
CA THR A 115 17.44 6.83 0.10
C THR A 115 17.73 7.09 -1.37
N TYR A 116 18.95 7.51 -1.67
CA TYR A 116 19.41 7.73 -3.04
C TYR A 116 20.08 6.47 -3.60
N THR A 117 19.67 6.02 -4.79
CA THR A 117 20.26 4.86 -5.46
C THR A 117 20.73 5.18 -6.88
N THR A 118 21.88 4.63 -7.28
CA THR A 118 22.38 4.63 -8.67
C THR A 118 22.29 3.26 -9.33
N ALA A 119 22.09 2.21 -8.53
CA ALA A 119 21.70 0.89 -8.97
C ALA A 119 20.79 0.26 -7.91
N GLU A 120 19.91 -0.65 -8.34
CA GLU A 120 19.09 -1.46 -7.43
C GLU A 120 19.99 -2.33 -6.54
N PRO A 121 19.68 -2.49 -5.23
CA PRO A 121 20.34 -3.47 -4.39
C PRO A 121 20.36 -4.88 -5.00
N SER A 122 21.42 -5.65 -4.75
CA SER A 122 21.61 -6.97 -5.37
C SER A 122 20.52 -8.01 -5.04
N VAL A 123 19.75 -7.77 -3.97
CA VAL A 123 18.59 -8.60 -3.59
C VAL A 123 17.40 -8.41 -4.54
N GLY A 124 17.39 -7.35 -5.36
CA GLY A 124 16.31 -7.05 -6.31
C GLY A 124 15.07 -6.43 -5.67
N GLU A 125 15.22 -5.80 -4.50
CA GLU A 125 14.21 -4.99 -3.81
C GLU A 125 14.88 -3.86 -3.01
N LEU A 126 14.17 -2.76 -2.84
CA LEU A 126 14.58 -1.64 -2.00
C LEU A 126 13.53 -1.39 -0.92
N ARG A 127 13.93 -1.60 0.34
CA ARG A 127 13.08 -1.34 1.50
C ARG A 127 13.85 -0.71 2.65
N TYR A 128 13.14 0.01 3.49
CA TYR A 128 13.53 0.25 4.87
C TYR A 128 12.75 -0.68 5.79
N ILE A 129 13.39 -1.20 6.83
CA ILE A 129 12.74 -1.95 7.90
C ILE A 129 13.15 -1.38 9.26
N ALA A 130 12.16 -0.95 10.04
CA ALA A 130 12.31 -0.73 11.46
C ALA A 130 11.95 -2.02 12.20
N ARG A 131 12.91 -2.61 12.91
CA ARG A 131 12.69 -3.80 13.74
C ARG A 131 12.45 -3.35 15.16
N LEU A 132 11.20 -3.34 15.59
CA LEU A 132 10.79 -2.73 16.84
C LEU A 132 10.37 -3.79 17.87
N ASN A 133 10.42 -3.41 19.15
CA ASN A 133 10.13 -4.27 20.27
C ASN A 133 8.65 -4.71 20.25
N ALA A 134 8.39 -5.98 19.96
CA ALA A 134 7.05 -6.54 19.83
C ALA A 134 6.25 -6.53 21.15
N ASP A 135 6.90 -6.57 22.31
CA ASP A 135 6.21 -6.48 23.60
C ASP A 135 5.61 -5.08 23.82
N LEU A 136 6.29 -4.05 23.28
CA LEU A 136 5.83 -2.68 23.32
C LEU A 136 4.93 -2.35 22.13
N LEU A 137 5.13 -2.96 20.96
CA LEU A 137 4.37 -2.65 19.75
C LEU A 137 3.76 -3.92 19.12
N PRO A 138 2.87 -4.62 19.84
CA PRO A 138 2.36 -5.90 19.36
C PRO A 138 1.34 -5.80 18.24
N ASN A 139 0.66 -4.65 18.11
CA ASN A 139 -0.46 -4.46 17.19
C ASN A 139 -0.02 -3.77 15.90
N GLU A 140 -0.71 -4.08 14.81
CA GLU A 140 -0.44 -3.60 13.46
C GLU A 140 -1.67 -2.86 12.93
N GLU A 141 -1.46 -1.69 12.32
CA GLU A 141 -2.50 -0.78 11.86
C GLU A 141 -2.29 -0.42 10.38
N PRO A 142 -3.37 -0.31 9.57
CA PRO A 142 -4.77 -0.30 10.00
C PRO A 142 -5.47 -1.68 9.98
N PHE A 143 -4.79 -2.73 9.51
CA PHE A 143 -5.44 -4.02 9.19
C PHE A 143 -5.44 -5.05 10.32
N GLY A 144 -4.90 -4.71 11.48
CA GLY A 144 -4.89 -5.59 12.65
C GLY A 144 -4.00 -6.80 12.45
N THR A 145 -4.44 -7.95 12.94
CA THR A 145 -3.59 -9.14 13.12
C THR A 145 -3.36 -9.96 11.85
N VAL A 146 -3.85 -9.53 10.68
CA VAL A 146 -3.78 -10.32 9.43
C VAL A 146 -2.34 -10.57 8.96
N SER A 147 -1.42 -9.69 9.33
CA SER A 147 0.02 -9.79 9.07
C SER A 147 0.84 -10.23 10.28
N ASN A 148 0.20 -10.52 11.41
CA ASN A 148 0.86 -11.09 12.58
C ASN A 148 1.02 -12.61 12.36
N ILE A 149 2.27 -13.06 12.24
CA ILE A 149 2.66 -14.46 11.99
C ILE A 149 3.26 -15.14 13.22
N ASP A 150 3.25 -14.50 14.38
CA ASP A 150 3.79 -15.06 15.61
C ASP A 150 3.16 -16.43 15.93
N GLY A 151 4.00 -17.39 16.30
CA GLY A 151 3.61 -18.79 16.53
C GLY A 151 3.09 -19.54 15.28
N GLY A 152 3.18 -18.94 14.09
CA GLY A 152 2.66 -19.52 12.86
C GLY A 152 3.52 -20.62 12.26
N THR A 153 2.87 -21.56 11.55
CA THR A 153 3.55 -22.58 10.72
C THR A 153 3.41 -22.22 9.25
N ALA A 154 4.51 -22.23 8.49
CA ALA A 154 4.49 -21.89 7.07
C ALA A 154 3.60 -22.87 6.26
N ILE A 155 2.73 -22.32 5.40
CA ILE A 155 1.85 -23.08 4.50
C ILE A 155 2.12 -22.81 3.02
N GLU A 156 2.79 -21.69 2.70
CA GLU A 156 3.26 -21.40 1.35
C GLU A 156 4.61 -20.66 1.43
N GLY A 157 5.65 -21.26 0.86
CA GLY A 157 7.01 -20.74 0.94
C GLY A 157 7.46 -20.50 2.39
N SER A 158 7.90 -19.28 2.66
CA SER A 158 8.28 -18.79 3.99
C SER A 158 7.68 -17.40 4.27
N ASP A 159 6.53 -17.11 3.65
CA ASP A 159 5.86 -15.81 3.76
C ASP A 159 4.35 -15.89 3.96
N VAL A 160 3.74 -17.08 3.89
CA VAL A 160 2.35 -17.33 4.31
C VAL A 160 2.32 -18.40 5.38
N TYR A 161 1.61 -18.12 6.47
CA TYR A 161 1.60 -18.90 7.69
C TYR A 161 0.18 -19.25 8.11
N LEU A 162 0.03 -20.32 8.88
CA LEU A 162 -1.17 -20.65 9.63
C LEU A 162 -0.92 -20.40 11.11
N VAL A 163 -1.67 -19.49 11.72
CA VAL A 163 -1.65 -19.18 13.17
C VAL A 163 -2.97 -19.67 13.76
N GLY A 164 -2.92 -20.77 14.50
CA GLY A 164 -4.14 -21.50 14.88
C GLY A 164 -4.84 -22.05 13.64
N SER A 165 -6.04 -21.55 13.34
CA SER A 165 -6.82 -21.90 12.14
C SER A 165 -6.90 -20.78 11.11
N GLU A 166 -6.22 -19.66 11.34
CA GLU A 166 -6.27 -18.48 10.47
C GLU A 166 -4.98 -18.36 9.67
N THR A 167 -5.11 -18.09 8.37
CA THR A 167 -3.97 -17.82 7.51
C THR A 167 -3.52 -16.37 7.68
N ARG A 168 -2.21 -16.16 7.67
CA ARG A 168 -1.54 -14.89 7.96
C ARG A 168 -0.36 -14.68 7.04
N SER A 169 -0.06 -13.44 6.72
CA SER A 169 1.09 -13.09 5.89
C SER A 169 1.41 -11.62 6.05
N LYS A 170 2.70 -11.29 6.06
CA LYS A 170 3.17 -9.89 5.97
C LYS A 170 2.54 -9.13 4.80
N PHE A 171 2.21 -9.83 3.72
CA PHE A 171 1.54 -9.25 2.55
C PHE A 171 0.10 -8.79 2.81
N TYR A 172 -0.56 -9.28 3.86
CA TYR A 172 -1.92 -8.88 4.21
C TYR A 172 -2.00 -7.52 4.93
N SER A 173 -0.85 -6.93 5.27
CA SER A 173 -0.75 -5.53 5.71
C SER A 173 -0.78 -4.53 4.54
N SER A 174 -0.75 -5.02 3.31
CA SER A 174 -0.54 -4.19 2.12
C SER A 174 -1.75 -3.31 1.79
N GLU A 175 -1.47 -2.12 1.29
CA GLU A 175 -2.45 -1.16 0.79
C GLU A 175 -1.97 -0.59 -0.56
N ARG A 176 -2.88 -0.12 -1.40
CA ARG A 176 -2.52 0.58 -2.64
C ARG A 176 -1.74 1.84 -2.30
N PHE A 177 -0.63 2.10 -2.98
CA PHE A 177 0.21 3.25 -2.68
C PHE A 177 -0.49 4.62 -2.84
N ILE A 178 -1.52 4.70 -3.67
CA ILE A 178 -2.39 5.89 -3.75
C ILE A 178 -3.19 6.16 -2.47
N ASP A 179 -3.44 5.15 -1.65
CA ASP A 179 -4.20 5.22 -0.39
C ASP A 179 -3.31 5.00 0.85
N ASP A 180 -2.03 4.67 0.66
CA ASP A 180 -1.08 4.34 1.72
C ASP A 180 -0.20 5.52 2.14
N GLN A 181 -0.83 6.57 2.68
CA GLN A 181 -0.08 7.71 3.23
C GLN A 181 0.44 7.42 4.64
N ARG A 182 -0.14 6.45 5.35
CA ARG A 182 0.17 6.12 6.75
C ARG A 182 -0.16 4.66 7.10
N HIS A 183 0.81 3.97 7.70
CA HIS A 183 0.62 2.69 8.37
C HIS A 183 1.49 2.62 9.64
N CYS A 184 1.07 1.81 10.63
CA CYS A 184 1.51 1.98 12.02
C CYS A 184 1.65 0.67 12.81
N GLU A 185 2.32 0.76 13.96
CA GLU A 185 2.34 -0.26 15.02
C GLU A 185 2.11 0.38 16.41
N HIS A 186 1.45 -0.32 17.36
CA HIS A 186 1.03 0.31 18.63
C HIS A 186 0.81 -0.65 19.83
N THR A 187 0.77 -0.08 21.04
CA THR A 187 0.65 -0.80 22.34
C THR A 187 -0.74 -1.33 22.73
N HIS A 188 -1.85 -0.82 22.17
CA HIS A 188 -3.20 -1.08 22.73
C HIS A 188 -4.09 -1.95 21.82
N PRO A 189 -4.77 -2.99 22.35
CA PRO A 189 -5.83 -3.66 21.59
C PRO A 189 -6.97 -2.65 21.37
N LEU A 190 -7.20 -2.23 20.12
CA LEU A 190 -8.27 -1.29 19.80
C LEU A 190 -9.62 -1.85 20.26
N LYS A 191 -10.32 -1.11 21.12
CA LYS A 191 -11.77 -1.28 21.28
C LYS A 191 -12.42 -0.78 20.00
N PHE A 192 -13.13 -1.69 19.32
CA PHE A 192 -14.05 -1.46 18.21
C PHE A 192 -14.75 -0.08 18.24
N PHE A 193 -14.89 0.55 17.07
CA PHE A 193 -16.18 1.08 16.64
C PHE A 193 -16.37 0.90 15.13
N ALA A 194 -17.50 0.30 14.77
CA ALA A 194 -18.01 0.13 13.42
C ALA A 194 -18.54 1.45 12.84
N THR A 195 -18.60 1.50 11.51
CA THR A 195 -19.11 2.57 10.65
C THR A 195 -20.60 2.89 10.95
N THR A 196 -21.11 4.09 10.67
CA THR A 196 -21.69 4.40 9.35
C THR A 196 -22.09 5.88 9.19
N ASP A 197 -21.85 6.31 7.94
CA ASP A 197 -22.66 7.12 7.04
C ASP A 197 -22.85 8.64 7.19
N ASN A 198 -22.54 9.25 6.06
CA ASN A 198 -22.91 10.52 5.46
C ASN A 198 -22.70 11.86 6.20
N ASP A 199 -22.10 12.72 5.38
CA ASP A 199 -22.11 14.17 5.29
C ASP A 199 -21.63 15.03 6.48
N ARG A 200 -20.62 15.85 6.15
CA ARG A 200 -20.16 17.09 6.81
C ARG A 200 -19.99 17.04 8.32
N ARG A 201 -18.79 16.78 8.84
CA ARG A 201 -18.58 16.88 10.30
C ARG A 201 -17.24 17.47 10.73
N VAL A 202 -17.32 18.71 11.17
CA VAL A 202 -16.72 19.17 12.44
C VAL A 202 -17.15 18.20 13.54
N TRP A 203 -16.24 17.81 14.45
CA TRP A 203 -16.62 17.12 15.68
C TRP A 203 -16.06 17.78 16.93
N ILE A 204 -17.02 18.20 17.74
CA ILE A 204 -16.94 18.70 19.10
C ILE A 204 -17.75 17.71 19.96
N CYS A 205 -17.22 17.37 21.13
CA CYS A 205 -17.87 16.63 22.23
C CYS A 205 -19.09 17.42 22.77
N PRO A 206 -20.22 16.80 23.20
CA PRO A 206 -20.62 16.88 24.63
C PRO A 206 -21.64 15.77 25.08
N PRO A 207 -22.41 15.87 26.21
CA PRO A 207 -22.00 15.68 27.61
C PRO A 207 -22.88 14.71 28.45
N SER A 208 -22.37 14.25 29.61
CA SER A 208 -23.12 13.89 30.87
C SER A 208 -24.00 12.60 30.83
N LEU A 209 -24.20 11.73 31.86
CA LEU A 209 -23.99 11.70 33.32
C LEU A 209 -24.28 10.26 33.87
N HIS A 210 -23.83 10.00 35.12
CA HIS A 210 -24.12 8.87 36.06
C HIS A 210 -23.40 7.52 35.76
N ASP A 211 -22.75 6.80 36.68
CA ASP A 211 -22.75 6.66 38.15
C ASP A 211 -21.40 6.01 38.59
N PRO A 212 -20.81 6.28 39.77
CA PRO A 212 -19.46 5.86 40.14
C PRO A 212 -19.48 4.71 41.16
N GLN A 213 -18.98 3.51 40.82
CA GLN A 213 -18.32 2.64 41.81
C GLN A 213 -17.60 1.42 41.22
N SER A 214 -16.41 1.18 41.80
CA SER A 214 -15.51 0.03 41.65
C SER A 214 -14.46 0.11 40.54
N ILE A 215 -13.24 0.45 40.96
CA ILE A 215 -11.97 -0.24 40.65
C ILE A 215 -10.94 0.37 41.62
N ARG A 216 -10.80 -0.29 42.78
CA ARG A 216 -9.59 -0.21 43.59
C ARG A 216 -8.76 -1.46 43.26
N ASP A 217 -7.45 -1.25 43.17
CA ASP A 217 -6.38 -2.24 43.08
C ASP A 217 -6.19 -3.04 41.78
N ILE A 218 -5.48 -2.41 40.82
CA ILE A 218 -4.32 -3.03 40.16
C ILE A 218 -3.21 -1.97 40.01
N ARG A 219 -2.31 -1.86 41.01
CA ARG A 219 -0.95 -1.36 40.78
C ARG A 219 -0.11 -2.50 40.22
N ARG A 220 -0.13 -2.70 38.90
CA ARG A 220 0.95 -3.37 38.17
C ARG A 220 1.51 -2.34 37.20
N ARG A 221 2.85 -2.28 37.13
CA ARG A 221 3.64 -1.40 36.26
C ARG A 221 3.05 -1.36 34.85
N THR A 222 2.24 -0.35 34.54
CA THR A 222 1.82 -0.05 33.18
C THR A 222 2.95 0.74 32.54
N LEU A 223 3.65 0.11 31.59
CA LEU A 223 4.49 0.83 30.64
C LEU A 223 3.61 1.90 29.95
N PRO A 224 4.11 3.13 29.75
CA PRO A 224 3.33 4.18 29.11
C PRO A 224 2.98 3.77 27.67
N PRO A 225 1.77 4.09 27.17
CA PRO A 225 1.37 3.76 25.81
C PRO A 225 2.27 4.46 24.78
N VAL A 226 2.60 3.73 23.72
CA VAL A 226 3.45 4.17 22.61
C VAL A 226 2.83 3.75 21.27
N HIS A 227 2.87 4.65 20.29
CA HIS A 227 2.30 4.51 18.95
C HIS A 227 3.35 5.00 17.94
N HIS A 228 3.56 4.24 16.87
CA HIS A 228 4.52 4.57 15.82
C HIS A 228 3.84 4.54 14.47
N SER A 229 4.13 5.52 13.65
CA SER A 229 3.57 5.62 12.31
C SER A 229 4.69 5.88 11.33
N LEU A 230 4.69 5.16 10.21
CA LEU A 230 5.46 5.54 9.04
C LEU A 230 4.56 6.39 8.14
N LEU A 231 5.10 7.52 7.69
CA LEU A 231 4.45 8.39 6.70
C LEU A 231 5.35 8.47 5.47
N VAL A 232 4.75 8.34 4.30
CA VAL A 232 5.48 8.09 3.04
C VAL A 232 5.25 9.24 2.05
N SER A 233 6.33 9.81 1.48
CA SER A 233 6.24 10.58 0.23
C SER A 233 6.53 9.65 -0.95
N THR A 234 5.60 9.61 -1.91
CA THR A 234 5.49 8.56 -2.95
C THR A 234 6.25 8.86 -4.26
N GLU A 235 7.20 9.81 -4.24
CA GLU A 235 7.71 10.45 -5.45
C GLU A 235 8.63 9.57 -6.33
N ILE A 236 9.39 8.67 -5.72
CA ILE A 236 10.12 7.61 -6.43
C ILE A 236 9.74 6.30 -5.74
N ILE A 237 8.61 5.79 -6.17
CA ILE A 237 8.29 4.37 -6.05
C ILE A 237 8.45 3.81 -7.46
N ALA A 238 9.02 2.62 -7.57
CA ALA A 238 9.09 1.95 -8.86
C ALA A 238 8.06 0.85 -8.91
N LYS A 239 6.79 1.22 -8.79
CA LYS A 239 5.64 0.34 -8.98
C LYS A 239 4.44 1.24 -9.29
N ALA A 240 3.60 0.89 -10.27
CA ALA A 240 2.44 1.70 -10.62
C ALA A 240 1.63 2.12 -9.38
N ASN A 241 1.09 3.34 -9.37
CA ASN A 241 0.34 3.99 -8.29
C ASN A 241 -0.70 3.15 -7.53
N ILE A 242 -1.21 2.10 -8.19
CA ILE A 242 -2.29 1.23 -7.75
C ILE A 242 -1.76 -0.11 -7.18
N THR A 243 -0.44 -0.32 -7.19
CA THR A 243 0.20 -1.49 -6.59
C THR A 243 0.31 -1.39 -5.07
N SER A 244 0.51 -2.53 -4.42
CA SER A 244 0.63 -2.66 -2.96
C SER A 244 1.90 -3.41 -2.58
N ASP A 245 2.38 -3.21 -1.35
CA ASP A 245 3.51 -3.96 -0.79
C ASP A 245 3.38 -4.12 0.74
N ILE A 246 4.32 -4.83 1.34
CA ILE A 246 4.35 -5.12 2.78
C ILE A 246 4.57 -3.83 3.57
N ASN A 247 3.72 -3.61 4.59
CA ASN A 247 3.76 -2.45 5.46
C ASN A 247 4.16 -2.79 6.89
N THR A 248 3.60 -3.86 7.46
CA THR A 248 3.89 -4.32 8.82
C THR A 248 3.98 -5.84 8.90
N ASN A 249 4.74 -6.35 9.87
CA ASN A 249 4.76 -7.77 10.20
C ASN A 249 5.23 -8.03 11.63
N ASN A 250 4.34 -8.45 12.52
CA ASN A 250 4.75 -9.03 13.80
C ASN A 250 5.20 -10.48 13.61
N VAL A 251 6.46 -10.76 13.93
CA VAL A 251 7.07 -12.10 13.80
C VAL A 251 7.36 -12.76 15.15
N GLY A 252 6.75 -12.26 16.22
CA GLY A 252 6.95 -12.69 17.61
C GLY A 252 8.18 -12.08 18.26
N SER A 253 9.35 -12.19 17.62
CA SER A 253 10.60 -11.64 18.16
C SER A 253 10.73 -10.11 18.04
N TYR A 254 10.10 -9.53 17.03
CA TYR A 254 10.00 -8.09 16.79
C TYR A 254 8.75 -7.81 15.93
N THR A 255 8.33 -6.56 15.90
CA THR A 255 7.35 -6.05 14.93
C THR A 255 8.09 -5.23 13.89
N GLY A 256 7.96 -5.64 12.64
CA GLY A 256 8.63 -5.00 11.52
C GLY A 256 7.75 -3.95 10.87
N LEU A 257 8.19 -2.70 10.87
CA LEU A 257 7.56 -1.58 10.18
C LEU A 257 8.36 -1.27 8.92
N TYR A 258 7.71 -1.27 7.76
CA TYR A 258 8.38 -1.28 6.46
C TYR A 258 7.99 -0.07 5.63
N TRP A 259 8.94 0.40 4.81
CA TRP A 259 8.57 1.01 3.54
C TRP A 259 9.30 0.30 2.42
N TYR A 260 8.55 -0.41 1.59
CA TYR A 260 9.04 -0.98 0.34
C TYR A 260 8.97 0.08 -0.77
N MET A 261 10.12 0.69 -1.05
CA MET A 261 10.28 1.68 -2.13
C MET A 261 10.09 1.03 -3.50
N ASN A 262 10.55 -0.21 -3.65
CA ASN A 262 10.25 -1.08 -4.76
C ASN A 262 10.46 -2.56 -4.38
N SER A 263 9.90 -3.48 -5.16
CA SER A 263 10.15 -4.92 -5.05
C SER A 263 9.69 -5.68 -6.28
N GLY A 264 10.06 -6.96 -6.37
CA GLY A 264 9.53 -7.91 -7.35
C GLY A 264 8.13 -8.42 -7.02
N HIS A 265 7.44 -7.89 -5.99
CA HIS A 265 6.10 -8.32 -5.63
C HIS A 265 5.07 -7.74 -6.59
N VAL A 266 4.59 -8.58 -7.52
CA VAL A 266 3.64 -8.24 -8.60
C VAL A 266 4.09 -6.98 -9.35
N GLN A 267 5.38 -6.94 -9.69
CA GLN A 267 5.98 -5.80 -10.35
C GLN A 267 5.52 -5.71 -11.81
N THR A 268 5.16 -4.51 -12.27
CA THR A 268 4.72 -4.23 -13.63
C THR A 268 5.58 -3.19 -14.36
N GLU A 269 6.49 -2.54 -13.65
CA GLU A 269 7.39 -1.52 -14.19
C GLU A 269 8.86 -1.84 -13.90
N SER A 270 9.77 -1.17 -14.61
CA SER A 270 11.20 -1.20 -14.28
C SER A 270 11.49 -0.37 -13.04
N TYR A 271 12.57 -0.73 -12.32
CA TYR A 271 13.01 0.05 -11.17
C TYR A 271 13.53 1.44 -11.56
N ARG A 272 13.21 2.44 -10.73
CA ARG A 272 13.62 3.84 -10.91
C ARG A 272 14.77 4.15 -9.95
N GLN A 273 15.81 4.79 -10.49
CA GLN A 273 16.95 5.27 -9.72
C GLN A 273 16.74 6.72 -9.25
N GLY A 274 17.60 7.20 -8.37
CA GLY A 274 17.51 8.53 -7.79
C GLY A 274 17.09 8.49 -6.31
N LEU A 275 16.51 9.59 -5.82
CA LEU A 275 16.14 9.74 -4.41
C LEU A 275 14.73 9.21 -4.12
N HIS A 276 14.66 8.09 -3.41
CA HIS A 276 13.43 7.53 -2.85
C HIS A 276 13.10 8.26 -1.53
N GLY A 277 11.89 8.84 -1.46
CA GLY A 277 11.40 9.64 -0.33
C GLY A 277 11.29 11.13 -0.66
N PRO A 278 11.21 12.01 0.35
CA PRO A 278 11.39 11.72 1.79
C PRO A 278 10.31 10.80 2.38
N TYR A 279 10.68 10.01 3.38
CA TYR A 279 9.75 9.24 4.20
C TYR A 279 10.13 9.46 5.66
N LEU A 280 9.23 9.20 6.59
CA LEU A 280 9.51 9.51 7.98
C LEU A 280 8.87 8.51 8.92
N MET A 281 9.56 8.28 10.03
CA MET A 281 9.08 7.46 11.14
C MET A 281 8.75 8.38 12.31
N TYR A 282 7.47 8.50 12.62
CA TYR A 282 6.93 9.35 13.67
C TYR A 282 6.75 8.54 14.97
N PHE A 283 7.17 9.13 16.09
CA PHE A 283 7.05 8.56 17.43
C PHE A 283 6.00 9.32 18.24
N SER A 284 4.97 8.62 18.69
CA SER A 284 3.89 9.20 19.49
C SER A 284 3.60 8.33 20.71
N ARG A 285 2.92 8.91 21.70
CA ARG A 285 2.46 8.12 22.87
C ARG A 285 1.18 7.38 22.52
N SER A 286 0.07 8.10 22.44
CA SER A 286 -1.23 7.55 22.08
C SER A 286 -1.95 8.38 21.02
N GLY A 287 -1.27 9.38 20.46
CA GLY A 287 -1.82 10.23 19.40
C GLY A 287 -1.42 9.68 18.05
N THR A 288 -2.28 9.84 17.06
CA THR A 288 -1.97 9.48 15.67
C THR A 288 -1.52 10.73 14.92
N PRO A 289 -0.36 10.73 14.26
CA PRO A 289 0.13 11.91 13.56
C PRO A 289 -0.71 12.24 12.32
N SER A 290 -0.77 13.53 11.99
CA SER A 290 -1.23 14.00 10.68
C SER A 290 -0.30 13.48 9.59
N THR A 291 -0.82 13.27 8.38
CA THR A 291 -0.01 12.98 7.18
C THR A 291 0.57 14.25 6.54
N ASP A 292 0.04 15.42 6.90
CA ASP A 292 0.52 16.71 6.45
C ASP A 292 1.74 17.13 7.28
N ILE A 293 2.92 16.67 6.86
CA ILE A 293 4.20 16.97 7.50
C ILE A 293 5.14 17.59 6.47
N ASP A 294 5.65 18.78 6.81
CA ASP A 294 6.58 19.49 5.95
C ASP A 294 7.92 18.74 5.86
N THR A 295 8.40 18.53 4.65
CA THR A 295 9.72 17.96 4.34
C THR A 295 10.51 18.84 3.36
N SER A 296 10.07 20.08 3.14
CA SER A 296 10.69 21.03 2.22
C SER A 296 12.11 21.43 2.64
N PHE A 297 12.42 21.36 3.94
CA PHE A 297 13.76 21.61 4.49
C PHE A 297 14.85 20.68 3.94
N PHE A 298 14.50 19.54 3.33
CA PHE A 298 15.47 18.68 2.63
C PHE A 298 16.24 19.44 1.52
N ALA A 299 15.66 20.54 1.00
CA ALA A 299 16.30 21.42 0.03
C ALA A 299 17.62 22.02 0.53
N ASP A 300 17.71 22.31 1.83
CA ASP A 300 18.84 23.02 2.44
C ASP A 300 19.87 22.09 3.07
N LEU A 301 19.63 20.77 3.02
CA LEU A 301 20.46 19.76 3.67
C LEU A 301 21.47 19.10 2.72
N GLY A 302 21.54 19.51 1.45
CA GLY A 302 22.46 18.92 0.48
C GLY A 302 22.21 17.42 0.26
N ILE A 303 20.94 17.04 0.07
CA ILE A 303 20.51 15.66 -0.15
C ILE A 303 20.67 15.31 -1.63
N THR A 304 21.49 14.31 -1.94
CA THR A 304 21.74 13.89 -3.33
C THR A 304 20.45 13.47 -4.02
N GLY A 305 20.18 14.02 -5.21
CA GLY A 305 18.99 13.70 -6.00
C GLY A 305 17.69 14.37 -5.54
N TYR A 306 17.71 15.16 -4.48
CA TYR A 306 16.55 15.94 -4.06
C TYR A 306 16.28 17.08 -5.03
N VAL A 307 15.04 17.21 -5.48
CA VAL A 307 14.57 18.33 -6.31
C VAL A 307 13.55 19.10 -5.48
N ALA A 308 13.89 20.33 -5.09
CA ALA A 308 12.96 21.18 -4.34
C ALA A 308 11.76 21.60 -5.19
N THR A 309 10.69 22.10 -4.54
CA THR A 309 9.47 22.58 -5.22
C THR A 309 9.74 23.62 -6.30
N SER A 310 10.72 24.51 -6.10
CA SER A 310 11.14 25.50 -7.10
C SER A 310 11.68 24.88 -8.40
N GLY A 311 12.21 23.65 -8.33
CA GLY A 311 12.69 22.88 -9.48
C GLY A 311 11.62 22.03 -10.16
N ARG A 312 10.34 22.13 -9.73
CA ARG A 312 9.23 21.28 -10.17
C ARG A 312 8.17 22.07 -10.92
N GLY A 313 7.38 21.37 -11.72
CA GLY A 313 6.18 21.90 -12.36
C GLY A 313 4.95 21.09 -11.98
N TYR A 314 3.81 21.44 -12.59
CA TYR A 314 2.53 20.79 -12.33
C TYR A 314 1.80 20.51 -13.64
N VAL A 315 0.85 19.57 -13.60
CA VAL A 315 -0.17 19.38 -14.63
C VAL A 315 -1.54 19.60 -14.00
N SER A 316 -2.38 20.43 -14.62
CA SER A 316 -3.77 20.62 -14.20
C SER A 316 -4.73 20.50 -15.37
N GLY A 317 -5.96 20.09 -15.10
CA GLY A 317 -6.97 19.91 -16.14
C GLY A 317 -8.23 19.24 -15.63
N THR A 318 -9.01 18.73 -16.57
CA THR A 318 -10.25 18.00 -16.31
C THR A 318 -10.24 16.66 -17.05
N ALA A 319 -10.46 15.58 -16.31
CA ALA A 319 -10.76 14.25 -16.81
C ALA A 319 -12.27 14.13 -17.10
N SER A 320 -12.68 13.42 -18.16
CA SER A 320 -14.11 13.28 -18.47
C SER A 320 -14.45 12.05 -19.31
N GLY A 321 -15.71 11.63 -19.23
CA GLY A 321 -16.30 10.60 -20.10
C GLY A 321 -16.34 9.19 -19.53
N ALA A 322 -15.58 8.89 -18.48
CA ALA A 322 -15.58 7.58 -17.86
C ALA A 322 -16.83 7.37 -16.98
N ASP A 323 -16.97 6.18 -16.40
CA ASP A 323 -18.08 5.87 -15.50
C ASP A 323 -18.01 6.72 -14.22
N SER A 324 -18.98 7.62 -14.03
CA SER A 324 -19.01 8.55 -12.89
C SER A 324 -19.41 7.90 -11.56
N SER A 325 -19.76 6.61 -11.55
CA SER A 325 -19.98 5.85 -10.32
C SER A 325 -18.69 5.36 -9.67
N LEU A 326 -17.57 5.41 -10.40
CA LEU A 326 -16.26 4.96 -9.96
C LEU A 326 -15.35 6.16 -9.67
N ASP A 327 -14.41 5.96 -8.75
CA ASP A 327 -13.34 6.92 -8.52
C ASP A 327 -12.44 7.02 -9.76
N TRP A 328 -11.96 8.23 -10.02
CA TRP A 328 -11.14 8.55 -11.19
C TRP A 328 -9.73 8.91 -10.76
N VAL A 329 -8.75 8.31 -11.42
CA VAL A 329 -7.33 8.56 -11.14
C VAL A 329 -6.65 9.05 -12.41
N VAL A 330 -5.78 10.04 -12.26
CA VAL A 330 -4.82 10.43 -13.29
C VAL A 330 -3.42 10.08 -12.81
N HIS A 331 -2.67 9.38 -13.66
CA HIS A 331 -1.31 8.89 -13.39
C HIS A 331 -0.36 9.46 -14.45
N TRP A 332 0.82 9.86 -14.03
CA TRP A 332 1.90 10.29 -14.89
C TRP A 332 3.15 9.49 -14.59
N TYR A 333 3.79 8.93 -15.61
CA TYR A 333 5.04 8.20 -15.42
C TYR A 333 6.00 8.34 -16.60
N ASN A 334 7.28 8.20 -16.28
CA ASN A 334 8.38 7.94 -17.21
C ASN A 334 9.46 7.12 -16.49
N ASP A 335 10.62 6.94 -17.10
CA ASP A 335 11.72 6.14 -16.54
C ASP A 335 12.35 6.76 -15.27
N ALA A 336 12.10 8.05 -15.00
CA ALA A 336 12.71 8.77 -13.89
C ALA A 336 11.79 8.94 -12.66
N ALA A 337 10.48 9.06 -12.88
CA ALA A 337 9.52 9.29 -11.79
C ALA A 337 8.09 8.89 -12.18
N GLN A 338 7.24 8.75 -11.16
CA GLN A 338 5.81 8.52 -11.30
C GLN A 338 5.03 9.38 -10.30
N TYR A 339 3.82 9.79 -10.68
CA TYR A 339 2.96 10.69 -9.91
C TYR A 339 1.50 10.37 -10.17
N TRP A 340 0.62 10.65 -9.21
CA TRP A 340 -0.81 10.42 -9.39
C TRP A 340 -1.64 11.38 -8.56
N THR A 341 -2.93 11.44 -8.87
CA THR A 341 -3.93 12.11 -8.05
C THR A 341 -5.32 11.56 -8.37
N TYR A 342 -6.20 11.52 -7.37
CA TYR A 342 -7.63 11.40 -7.62
C TYR A 342 -8.16 12.68 -8.26
N THR A 343 -9.16 12.56 -9.13
CA THR A 343 -9.89 13.73 -9.60
C THR A 343 -11.00 14.09 -8.60
N SER A 344 -11.51 15.33 -8.67
CA SER A 344 -12.80 15.62 -8.05
C SER A 344 -13.94 14.91 -8.80
N SER A 345 -15.15 14.94 -8.24
CA SER A 345 -16.37 14.43 -8.91
C SER A 345 -16.70 15.15 -10.22
N SER A 346 -16.16 16.35 -10.43
CA SER A 346 -16.26 17.09 -11.71
C SER A 346 -15.17 16.71 -12.72
N GLY A 347 -14.27 15.80 -12.34
CA GLY A 347 -13.11 15.40 -13.11
C GLY A 347 -11.92 16.35 -12.99
N SER A 348 -12.02 17.46 -12.25
CA SER A 348 -10.90 18.40 -12.08
C SER A 348 -9.74 17.75 -11.32
N PHE A 349 -8.50 17.98 -11.76
CA PHE A 349 -7.31 17.50 -11.06
C PHE A 349 -6.17 18.52 -11.11
N THR A 350 -5.25 18.38 -10.16
CA THR A 350 -3.92 19.01 -10.18
C THR A 350 -2.93 17.97 -9.68
N SER A 351 -1.87 17.72 -10.45
CA SER A 351 -0.83 16.78 -10.09
C SER A 351 -0.11 17.21 -8.79
N PRO A 352 0.61 16.29 -8.13
CA PRO A 352 1.69 16.66 -7.23
C PRO A 352 2.75 17.54 -7.93
N ALA A 353 3.73 18.05 -7.17
CA ALA A 353 4.87 18.76 -7.74
C ALA A 353 5.78 17.76 -8.49
N MET A 354 5.80 17.84 -9.82
CA MET A 354 6.45 16.88 -10.70
C MET A 354 7.85 17.36 -11.11
N LYS A 355 8.81 16.43 -11.21
CA LYS A 355 10.08 16.71 -11.87
C LYS A 355 9.84 17.14 -13.33
N PRO A 356 10.64 18.06 -13.89
CA PRO A 356 10.55 18.40 -15.30
C PRO A 356 10.83 17.19 -16.19
N GLY A 357 10.10 17.07 -17.30
CA GLY A 357 10.22 15.95 -18.21
C GLY A 357 8.94 15.69 -19.00
N THR A 358 9.01 14.76 -19.93
CA THR A 358 7.83 14.25 -20.65
C THR A 358 7.34 12.99 -19.97
N TYR A 359 6.03 12.91 -19.77
CA TYR A 359 5.35 11.81 -19.07
C TYR A 359 4.29 11.19 -19.99
N THR A 360 4.14 9.87 -19.87
CA THR A 360 2.89 9.20 -20.24
C THR A 360 1.84 9.58 -19.21
N MET A 361 0.67 10.02 -19.65
CA MET A 361 -0.46 10.43 -18.81
C MET A 361 -1.61 9.46 -19.01
N VAL A 362 -2.05 8.77 -17.96
CA VAL A 362 -3.09 7.74 -18.01
C VAL A 362 -4.28 8.17 -17.16
N TYR A 363 -5.48 7.91 -17.67
CA TYR A 363 -6.74 8.15 -16.98
C TYR A 363 -7.45 6.82 -16.72
N TYR A 364 -7.82 6.60 -15.47
CA TYR A 364 -8.48 5.39 -14.98
C TYR A 364 -9.89 5.69 -14.45
N GLN A 365 -10.79 4.73 -14.62
CA GLN A 365 -11.95 4.54 -13.74
C GLN A 365 -11.67 3.33 -12.86
N GLY A 366 -11.69 3.50 -11.54
CA GLY A 366 -11.03 2.56 -10.63
C GLY A 366 -9.56 2.40 -11.01
N GLU A 367 -9.23 1.22 -11.53
CA GLU A 367 -7.91 0.79 -12.01
C GLU A 367 -7.92 0.39 -13.50
N TYR A 368 -9.05 0.59 -14.19
CA TYR A 368 -9.19 0.31 -15.62
C TYR A 368 -8.78 1.53 -16.45
N VAL A 369 -7.83 1.34 -17.37
CA VAL A 369 -7.35 2.41 -18.26
C VAL A 369 -8.40 2.75 -19.32
N VAL A 370 -8.90 3.99 -19.31
CA VAL A 370 -9.85 4.48 -20.31
C VAL A 370 -9.23 5.43 -21.34
N ALA A 371 -8.10 6.04 -21.03
CA ALA A 371 -7.34 6.87 -21.98
C ALA A 371 -5.86 6.99 -21.58
N THR A 372 -5.02 7.15 -22.60
CA THR A 372 -3.60 7.46 -22.45
C THR A 372 -3.23 8.63 -23.35
N SER A 373 -2.37 9.52 -22.87
CA SER A 373 -1.83 10.68 -23.58
C SER A 373 -0.37 10.91 -23.20
N SER A 374 0.18 12.04 -23.64
CA SER A 374 1.50 12.53 -23.22
C SER A 374 1.43 14.01 -22.83
N VAL A 375 2.27 14.40 -21.88
CA VAL A 375 2.39 15.78 -21.36
C VAL A 375 3.83 16.08 -20.97
N THR A 376 4.26 17.33 -21.15
CA THR A 376 5.57 17.82 -20.71
C THR A 376 5.41 18.77 -19.53
N VAL A 377 6.21 18.57 -18.50
CA VAL A 377 6.30 19.40 -17.29
C VAL A 377 7.56 20.25 -17.36
N THR A 378 7.43 21.55 -17.05
CA THR A 378 8.54 22.49 -16.94
C THR A 378 8.57 23.09 -15.54
N ALA A 379 9.76 23.25 -14.96
CA ALA A 379 9.94 23.82 -13.62
C ALA A 379 9.31 25.22 -13.49
N GLY A 380 8.68 25.50 -12.36
CA GLY A 380 8.04 26.79 -12.06
C GLY A 380 6.75 27.07 -12.84
N SER A 381 6.20 26.10 -13.57
CA SER A 381 5.00 26.27 -14.40
C SER A 381 3.96 25.17 -14.21
N THR A 382 2.71 25.48 -14.55
CA THR A 382 1.61 24.51 -14.62
C THR A 382 1.20 24.31 -16.07
N THR A 383 1.35 23.09 -16.58
CA THR A 383 0.88 22.69 -17.90
C THR A 383 -0.61 22.35 -17.82
N THR A 384 -1.47 23.07 -18.54
CA THR A 384 -2.88 22.69 -18.67
C THR A 384 -3.04 21.56 -19.66
N LYS A 385 -3.59 20.42 -19.24
CA LYS A 385 -3.83 19.24 -20.09
C LYS A 385 -5.07 18.50 -19.62
N ASN A 386 -6.11 18.49 -20.45
CA ASN A 386 -7.29 17.65 -20.23
C ASN A 386 -7.07 16.23 -20.78
N ILE A 387 -7.85 15.28 -20.30
CA ILE A 387 -7.88 13.90 -20.78
C ILE A 387 -9.33 13.39 -20.78
N SER A 388 -9.71 12.56 -21.74
CA SER A 388 -11.06 12.01 -21.79
C SER A 388 -11.06 10.63 -22.40
N GLY A 389 -11.87 9.74 -21.87
CA GLY A 389 -11.98 8.35 -22.31
C GLY A 389 -13.18 7.68 -21.69
N SER A 390 -13.62 6.59 -22.28
CA SER A 390 -14.68 5.74 -21.75
C SER A 390 -14.42 4.30 -22.17
N VAL A 391 -14.89 3.35 -21.38
CA VAL A 391 -14.93 1.95 -21.82
C VAL A 391 -15.89 1.85 -23.01
N LYS A 392 -15.44 1.22 -24.09
CA LYS A 392 -16.26 1.03 -25.30
C LYS A 392 -16.53 -0.45 -25.51
N THR A 393 -17.80 -0.81 -25.39
CA THR A 393 -18.37 -2.10 -25.81
C THR A 393 -19.48 -1.84 -26.84
N GLY A 394 -20.41 -2.77 -26.99
CA GLY A 394 -21.54 -2.68 -27.91
C GLY A 394 -22.87 -2.73 -27.18
N THR A 395 -23.89 -3.28 -27.83
CA THR A 395 -25.17 -3.56 -27.16
C THR A 395 -25.00 -4.76 -26.24
N THR A 396 -24.90 -4.52 -24.94
CA THR A 396 -24.67 -5.56 -23.94
C THR A 396 -25.85 -6.53 -23.84
N LEU A 397 -25.57 -7.83 -23.93
CA LEU A 397 -26.51 -8.91 -23.64
C LEU A 397 -26.51 -9.22 -22.14
N PHE A 398 -25.30 -9.33 -21.55
CA PHE A 398 -25.10 -9.40 -20.12
C PHE A 398 -23.70 -8.92 -19.74
N LYS A 399 -23.56 -8.52 -18.48
CA LYS A 399 -22.29 -8.11 -17.85
C LYS A 399 -22.22 -8.71 -16.44
N ILE A 400 -21.05 -9.20 -16.05
CA ILE A 400 -20.75 -9.73 -14.72
C ILE A 400 -19.53 -8.97 -14.19
N GLY A 401 -19.71 -8.24 -13.09
CA GLY A 401 -18.71 -7.30 -12.59
C GLY A 401 -18.77 -5.95 -13.28
N GLU A 402 -17.83 -5.07 -12.94
CA GLU A 402 -17.69 -3.73 -13.50
C GLU A 402 -16.33 -3.57 -14.15
N TRP A 403 -16.21 -2.66 -15.12
CA TRP A 403 -14.92 -2.37 -15.78
C TRP A 403 -14.12 -1.40 -14.90
N ASP A 404 -13.70 -1.87 -13.73
CA ASP A 404 -12.97 -1.09 -12.74
C ASP A 404 -11.53 -1.58 -12.56
N GLY A 405 -11.10 -2.63 -13.27
CA GLY A 405 -9.75 -3.16 -13.18
C GLY A 405 -9.48 -3.93 -11.89
N GLN A 406 -10.53 -4.31 -11.15
CA GLN A 406 -10.48 -4.99 -9.86
C GLN A 406 -11.41 -6.21 -9.86
N PRO A 407 -11.18 -7.20 -8.97
CA PRO A 407 -12.16 -8.24 -8.71
C PRO A 407 -13.33 -7.77 -7.81
N THR A 408 -13.62 -6.47 -7.76
CA THR A 408 -14.56 -5.91 -6.79
C THR A 408 -15.96 -6.50 -6.96
N GLY A 409 -16.57 -6.91 -5.84
CA GLY A 409 -17.92 -7.51 -5.83
C GLY A 409 -17.99 -9.00 -6.17
N PHE A 410 -16.90 -9.62 -6.64
CA PHE A 410 -16.83 -11.06 -6.87
C PHE A 410 -16.67 -11.86 -5.56
N LEU A 411 -17.02 -13.15 -5.60
CA LEU A 411 -16.85 -14.09 -4.49
C LEU A 411 -15.38 -14.12 -4.04
N ASN A 412 -15.16 -13.99 -2.72
CA ASN A 412 -13.88 -13.97 -2.04
C ASN A 412 -12.97 -12.75 -2.30
N ALA A 413 -13.37 -11.79 -3.14
CA ALA A 413 -12.52 -10.63 -3.48
C ALA A 413 -12.07 -9.82 -2.26
N ALA A 414 -13.01 -9.44 -1.38
CA ALA A 414 -12.69 -8.67 -0.18
C ALA A 414 -11.81 -9.47 0.81
N SER A 415 -12.08 -10.77 0.97
CA SER A 415 -11.32 -11.64 1.85
C SER A 415 -9.89 -11.84 1.35
N GLN A 416 -9.69 -11.98 0.04
CA GLN A 416 -8.39 -12.30 -0.56
C GLN A 416 -7.31 -11.26 -0.23
N LEU A 417 -7.68 -9.99 -0.06
CA LEU A 417 -6.75 -8.93 0.34
C LEU A 417 -6.12 -9.17 1.73
N ARG A 418 -6.79 -9.97 2.58
CA ARG A 418 -6.48 -10.08 4.02
C ARG A 418 -6.34 -11.52 4.53
N MET A 419 -6.50 -12.52 3.68
CA MET A 419 -6.26 -13.93 4.01
C MET A 419 -5.97 -14.79 2.77
N HIS A 420 -5.37 -15.95 2.98
CA HIS A 420 -4.99 -16.88 1.92
C HIS A 420 -6.22 -17.52 1.27
N PRO A 421 -6.21 -17.87 -0.03
CA PRO A 421 -7.30 -18.60 -0.69
C PRO A 421 -7.68 -19.94 -0.03
N SER A 422 -6.76 -20.55 0.73
CA SER A 422 -7.03 -21.78 1.49
C SER A 422 -7.65 -21.55 2.88
N ASP A 423 -7.84 -20.30 3.30
CA ASP A 423 -8.38 -20.00 4.62
C ASP A 423 -9.81 -20.56 4.77
N SER A 424 -10.09 -21.20 5.90
CA SER A 424 -11.40 -21.80 6.16
C SER A 424 -12.56 -20.80 6.18
N ARG A 425 -12.26 -19.50 6.32
CA ARG A 425 -13.24 -18.40 6.27
C ARG A 425 -13.60 -17.98 4.84
N MET A 426 -12.83 -18.41 3.84
CA MET A 426 -13.19 -18.21 2.43
C MET A 426 -14.48 -18.96 2.11
N SER A 427 -15.34 -18.35 1.31
CA SER A 427 -16.44 -19.11 0.70
C SER A 427 -15.85 -20.14 -0.26
N SER A 428 -16.50 -21.30 -0.38
CA SER A 428 -16.00 -22.39 -1.22
C SER A 428 -15.79 -21.94 -2.67
N TRP A 429 -14.58 -22.15 -3.19
CA TRP A 429 -14.23 -21.87 -4.59
C TRP A 429 -14.95 -22.76 -5.60
N THR A 430 -15.51 -23.89 -5.16
CA THR A 430 -16.11 -24.93 -6.01
C THR A 430 -17.63 -25.08 -5.82
N SER A 431 -18.22 -24.44 -4.81
CA SER A 431 -19.67 -24.54 -4.56
C SER A 431 -20.52 -23.90 -5.67
N THR A 432 -19.95 -22.95 -6.42
CA THR A 432 -20.64 -22.26 -7.54
C THR A 432 -19.92 -22.54 -8.85
N SER A 433 -20.10 -23.76 -9.39
CA SER A 433 -19.58 -24.12 -10.72
C SER A 433 -20.40 -23.55 -11.88
N THR A 434 -21.62 -23.07 -11.61
CA THR A 434 -22.52 -22.48 -12.61
C THR A 434 -23.08 -21.14 -12.14
N TYR A 435 -22.78 -20.07 -12.87
CA TYR A 435 -23.41 -18.77 -12.76
C TYR A 435 -24.57 -18.66 -13.74
N THR A 436 -25.76 -18.25 -13.28
CA THR A 436 -26.93 -18.06 -14.16
C THR A 436 -27.28 -16.58 -14.25
N VAL A 437 -27.11 -16.00 -15.44
CA VAL A 437 -27.43 -14.59 -15.71
C VAL A 437 -28.91 -14.32 -15.42
N GLY A 438 -29.19 -13.27 -14.66
CA GLY A 438 -30.54 -12.91 -14.22
C GLY A 438 -31.04 -13.67 -12.99
N SER A 439 -30.22 -14.52 -12.36
CA SER A 439 -30.57 -15.23 -11.11
C SER A 439 -29.43 -15.22 -10.09
N SER A 440 -28.19 -15.47 -10.51
CA SER A 440 -27.00 -15.42 -9.66
C SER A 440 -26.58 -13.97 -9.37
N SER A 441 -26.10 -13.70 -8.16
CA SER A 441 -25.45 -12.42 -7.83
C SER A 441 -23.99 -12.43 -8.28
N ALA A 442 -23.42 -11.26 -8.62
CA ALA A 442 -21.99 -11.16 -8.95
C ALA A 442 -21.09 -11.73 -7.83
N SER A 443 -21.51 -11.60 -6.57
CA SER A 443 -20.84 -12.16 -5.40
C SER A 443 -20.83 -13.69 -5.31
N SER A 444 -21.51 -14.40 -6.23
CA SER A 444 -21.40 -15.86 -6.36
C SER A 444 -20.44 -16.27 -7.49
N PHE A 445 -20.00 -15.34 -8.34
CA PHE A 445 -18.99 -15.60 -9.36
C PHE A 445 -17.60 -15.50 -8.72
N PRO A 446 -16.70 -16.49 -8.87
CA PRO A 446 -15.39 -16.49 -8.22
C PRO A 446 -14.51 -15.35 -8.73
N MET A 447 -13.83 -14.63 -7.82
CA MET A 447 -12.88 -13.59 -8.22
C MET A 447 -11.72 -14.12 -9.07
N ALA A 448 -11.40 -15.41 -8.96
CA ALA A 448 -10.28 -16.05 -9.62
C ALA A 448 -10.64 -17.48 -10.01
N ILE A 449 -10.03 -17.94 -11.10
CA ILE A 449 -10.15 -19.32 -11.56
C ILE A 449 -8.76 -19.95 -11.61
N PHE A 450 -8.63 -21.12 -10.99
CA PHE A 450 -7.41 -21.89 -10.87
C PHE A 450 -7.55 -23.20 -11.63
N LYS A 451 -6.54 -23.53 -12.44
CA LYS A 451 -6.53 -24.72 -13.30
C LYS A 451 -6.79 -26.02 -12.53
N SER A 452 -6.32 -26.12 -11.29
CA SER A 452 -6.43 -27.33 -10.46
C SER A 452 -7.38 -27.20 -9.25
N VAL A 453 -8.23 -26.15 -9.17
CA VAL A 453 -9.18 -25.97 -8.06
C VAL A 453 -10.63 -25.89 -8.56
N ASN A 454 -10.94 -24.89 -9.38
CA ASN A 454 -12.31 -24.55 -9.76
C ASN A 454 -12.49 -24.32 -11.27
N SER A 455 -11.50 -24.71 -12.09
CA SER A 455 -11.65 -24.73 -13.55
C SER A 455 -12.36 -26.01 -14.02
N PRO A 456 -13.30 -25.93 -14.98
CA PRO A 456 -13.83 -24.73 -15.60
C PRO A 456 -14.99 -24.08 -14.81
N ILE A 457 -15.29 -22.82 -15.13
CA ILE A 457 -16.50 -22.12 -14.70
C ILE A 457 -17.54 -22.16 -15.82
N THR A 458 -18.81 -22.40 -15.47
CA THR A 458 -19.93 -22.38 -16.41
C THR A 458 -20.78 -21.12 -16.21
N ILE A 459 -21.15 -20.43 -17.29
CA ILE A 459 -22.14 -19.36 -17.31
C ILE A 459 -23.33 -19.82 -18.15
N LYS A 460 -24.54 -19.74 -17.60
CA LYS A 460 -25.80 -19.92 -18.32
C LYS A 460 -26.47 -18.58 -18.53
N PHE A 461 -26.95 -18.31 -19.73
CA PHE A 461 -27.70 -17.11 -20.04
C PHE A 461 -28.80 -17.40 -21.06
N THR A 462 -29.86 -16.59 -21.05
CA THR A 462 -30.97 -16.70 -21.99
C THR A 462 -30.85 -15.59 -23.03
N ALA A 463 -30.95 -15.94 -24.32
CA ALA A 463 -30.97 -14.99 -25.42
C ALA A 463 -32.32 -15.02 -26.14
N THR A 464 -32.75 -13.87 -26.64
CA THR A 464 -33.89 -13.74 -27.56
C THR A 464 -33.49 -14.06 -28.99
N SER A 465 -34.46 -14.28 -29.88
CA SER A 465 -34.17 -14.49 -31.31
C SER A 465 -33.44 -13.30 -31.95
N SER A 466 -33.70 -12.06 -31.50
CA SER A 466 -32.99 -10.86 -31.92
C SER A 466 -31.52 -10.78 -31.47
N GLN A 467 -31.10 -11.61 -30.51
CA GLN A 467 -29.74 -11.62 -29.96
C GLN A 467 -28.85 -12.73 -30.55
N THR A 468 -29.31 -13.41 -31.62
CA THR A 468 -28.58 -14.50 -32.30
C THR A 468 -27.58 -14.05 -33.37
N GLY A 469 -27.37 -12.73 -33.49
CA GLY A 469 -26.35 -12.13 -34.34
C GLY A 469 -24.92 -12.46 -33.91
N ALA A 470 -23.95 -11.95 -34.67
CA ALA A 470 -22.55 -12.00 -34.25
C ALA A 470 -22.38 -11.23 -32.93
N ALA A 471 -21.47 -11.69 -32.07
CA ALA A 471 -21.24 -11.10 -30.76
C ALA A 471 -19.76 -11.18 -30.38
N THR A 472 -19.37 -10.41 -29.37
CA THR A 472 -18.06 -10.49 -28.73
C THR A 472 -18.26 -10.83 -27.26
N LEU A 473 -17.67 -11.94 -26.83
CA LEU A 473 -17.50 -12.22 -25.41
C LEU A 473 -16.14 -11.68 -24.99
N ARG A 474 -16.14 -10.71 -24.09
CA ARG A 474 -14.94 -10.11 -23.52
C ARG A 474 -14.73 -10.59 -22.09
N ILE A 475 -13.54 -11.11 -21.82
CA ILE A 475 -13.08 -11.50 -20.48
C ILE A 475 -11.95 -10.58 -20.08
N GLY A 476 -12.25 -9.62 -19.22
CA GLY A 476 -11.27 -8.81 -18.53
C GLY A 476 -10.65 -9.58 -17.37
N THR A 477 -9.34 -9.46 -17.23
CA THR A 477 -8.60 -10.00 -16.09
C THR A 477 -7.75 -8.91 -15.46
N THR A 478 -7.35 -9.08 -14.21
CA THR A 478 -6.48 -8.12 -13.52
C THR A 478 -5.04 -8.61 -13.45
N LEU A 479 -4.84 -9.89 -13.13
CA LEU A 479 -3.54 -10.52 -12.89
C LEU A 479 -3.58 -12.00 -13.30
N SER A 480 -2.50 -12.46 -13.93
CA SER A 480 -2.25 -13.87 -14.24
C SER A 480 -1.12 -14.45 -13.39
N PHE A 481 -1.13 -15.78 -13.21
CA PHE A 481 -0.05 -16.53 -12.59
C PHE A 481 0.24 -17.81 -13.38
N ALA A 482 1.54 -18.14 -13.49
CA ALA A 482 2.04 -19.33 -14.19
C ALA A 482 1.44 -19.51 -15.60
N GLY A 483 1.28 -18.39 -16.33
CA GLY A 483 0.77 -18.35 -17.70
C GLY A 483 -0.72 -18.71 -17.85
N GLY A 484 -1.50 -18.68 -16.76
CA GLY A 484 -2.94 -18.88 -16.79
C GLY A 484 -3.65 -17.81 -17.62
N ARG A 485 -4.52 -18.24 -18.53
CA ARG A 485 -5.40 -17.38 -19.34
C ARG A 485 -6.66 -18.13 -19.77
N PRO A 486 -7.76 -17.45 -20.12
CA PRO A 486 -9.01 -18.10 -20.47
C PRO A 486 -8.96 -18.77 -21.86
N GLN A 487 -9.54 -19.96 -21.97
CA GLN A 487 -10.07 -20.49 -23.21
C GLN A 487 -11.56 -20.76 -23.04
N VAL A 488 -12.36 -20.33 -24.01
CA VAL A 488 -13.81 -20.33 -23.90
C VAL A 488 -14.48 -21.24 -24.92
N THR A 489 -15.50 -21.96 -24.48
CA THR A 489 -16.48 -22.62 -25.35
C THR A 489 -17.85 -22.00 -25.14
N VAL A 490 -18.52 -21.60 -26.22
CA VAL A 490 -19.90 -21.09 -26.22
C VAL A 490 -20.76 -22.04 -27.03
N ASN A 491 -21.69 -22.73 -26.38
CA ASN A 491 -22.44 -23.85 -26.94
C ASN A 491 -21.49 -24.89 -27.56
N SER A 492 -21.50 -25.08 -28.88
CA SER A 492 -20.59 -25.98 -29.61
C SER A 492 -19.37 -25.27 -30.23
N TYR A 493 -19.27 -23.94 -30.10
CA TYR A 493 -18.16 -23.16 -30.64
C TYR A 493 -17.05 -23.01 -29.61
N THR A 494 -15.83 -23.41 -29.94
CA THR A 494 -14.65 -23.21 -29.08
C THR A 494 -13.78 -22.11 -29.66
N GLY A 495 -13.54 -21.07 -28.87
CA GLY A 495 -12.62 -19.99 -29.21
C GLY A 495 -11.18 -20.47 -29.28
N SER A 496 -10.36 -19.75 -30.06
CA SER A 496 -8.93 -20.00 -30.14
C SER A 496 -8.27 -19.88 -28.76
N ALA A 497 -7.25 -20.71 -28.51
CA ALA A 497 -6.45 -20.63 -27.30
C ALA A 497 -5.51 -19.39 -27.37
N PRO A 498 -5.64 -18.41 -26.46
CA PRO A 498 -4.74 -17.27 -26.45
C PRO A 498 -3.29 -17.67 -26.11
N SER A 499 -2.34 -16.88 -26.58
CA SER A 499 -0.93 -16.99 -26.15
C SER A 499 -0.81 -16.79 -24.63
N ALA A 500 0.26 -17.34 -24.05
CA ALA A 500 0.53 -17.07 -22.64
C ALA A 500 0.74 -15.56 -22.40
N PRO A 501 0.20 -15.00 -21.31
CA PRO A 501 0.47 -13.63 -20.92
C PRO A 501 1.95 -13.45 -20.53
N THR A 502 2.39 -12.19 -20.45
CA THR A 502 3.70 -11.88 -19.87
C THR A 502 3.77 -12.38 -18.44
N ASN A 503 4.81 -13.14 -18.11
CA ASN A 503 5.00 -13.65 -16.77
C ASN A 503 5.65 -12.57 -15.89
N LEU A 504 4.99 -12.22 -14.78
CA LEU A 504 5.52 -11.27 -13.79
C LEU A 504 6.47 -11.93 -12.77
N ASP A 505 6.70 -13.24 -12.89
CA ASP A 505 7.60 -14.05 -12.04
C ASP A 505 7.34 -13.85 -10.53
N SER A 506 6.07 -13.65 -10.18
CA SER A 506 5.63 -13.36 -8.82
C SER A 506 4.32 -14.07 -8.49
N ARG A 507 4.23 -14.62 -7.27
CA ARG A 507 2.93 -14.92 -6.66
C ARG A 507 2.15 -13.63 -6.43
N GLY A 508 0.82 -13.69 -6.38
CA GLY A 508 -0.03 -12.51 -6.15
C GLY A 508 -1.34 -12.84 -5.48
N VAL A 509 -2.18 -13.68 -6.11
CA VAL A 509 -3.50 -14.05 -5.57
C VAL A 509 -3.43 -14.75 -4.20
N THR A 510 -2.34 -15.44 -3.89
CA THR A 510 -2.10 -16.07 -2.58
C THR A 510 -1.49 -15.12 -1.55
N ARG A 511 -1.19 -13.87 -1.93
CA ARG A 511 -0.50 -12.86 -1.12
C ARG A 511 -1.23 -11.51 -1.15
N GLY A 512 -2.56 -11.51 -1.20
CA GLY A 512 -3.36 -10.28 -1.08
C GLY A 512 -3.27 -9.30 -2.25
N ALA A 513 -2.72 -9.70 -3.40
CA ALA A 513 -2.54 -8.82 -4.54
C ALA A 513 -3.36 -9.27 -5.76
N TYR A 514 -3.85 -8.29 -6.52
CA TYR A 514 -4.61 -8.51 -7.76
C TYR A 514 -4.22 -7.60 -8.93
N ARG A 515 -3.41 -6.55 -8.71
CA ARG A 515 -3.04 -5.57 -9.73
C ARG A 515 -1.89 -6.08 -10.60
N GLY A 516 -2.23 -6.69 -11.74
CA GLY A 516 -1.28 -7.14 -12.76
C GLY A 516 -1.27 -6.25 -14.01
N LEU A 517 -1.13 -6.87 -15.19
CA LEU A 517 -1.11 -6.16 -16.47
C LEU A 517 -2.50 -5.88 -17.06
N GLY A 518 -3.55 -6.46 -16.48
CA GLY A 518 -4.92 -6.16 -16.90
C GLY A 518 -5.27 -6.74 -18.28
N GLU A 519 -4.82 -7.96 -18.60
CA GLU A 519 -5.08 -8.56 -19.89
C GLU A 519 -6.58 -8.72 -20.18
N VAL A 520 -6.99 -8.40 -21.41
CA VAL A 520 -8.37 -8.52 -21.88
C VAL A 520 -8.41 -9.49 -23.05
N TYR A 521 -9.33 -10.46 -22.99
CA TYR A 521 -9.47 -11.52 -23.98
C TYR A 521 -10.83 -11.43 -24.66
N ASP A 522 -10.84 -11.06 -25.95
CA ASP A 522 -12.04 -11.03 -26.78
C ASP A 522 -12.19 -12.34 -27.57
N VAL A 523 -13.39 -12.92 -27.53
CA VAL A 523 -13.78 -14.08 -28.33
C VAL A 523 -14.90 -13.65 -29.26
N SER A 524 -14.59 -13.56 -30.56
CA SER A 524 -15.59 -13.30 -31.59
C SER A 524 -16.46 -14.54 -31.82
N LEU A 525 -17.77 -14.37 -31.68
CA LEU A 525 -18.78 -15.39 -31.89
C LEU A 525 -19.49 -15.15 -33.23
N PRO A 526 -19.44 -16.10 -34.16
CA PRO A 526 -20.22 -16.03 -35.40
C PRO A 526 -21.73 -15.93 -35.12
N SER A 527 -22.47 -15.30 -36.04
CA SER A 527 -23.94 -15.34 -35.98
C SER A 527 -24.43 -16.79 -36.04
N GLY A 528 -25.47 -17.09 -35.24
CA GLY A 528 -26.01 -18.43 -35.09
C GLY A 528 -25.27 -19.32 -34.08
N THR A 529 -24.13 -18.87 -33.53
CA THR A 529 -23.50 -19.54 -32.37
C THR A 529 -24.36 -19.38 -31.12
N ILE A 530 -24.89 -18.19 -30.88
CA ILE A 530 -25.91 -17.93 -29.85
C ILE A 530 -27.27 -18.34 -30.41
N VAL A 531 -28.04 -19.10 -29.63
CA VAL A 531 -29.38 -19.57 -29.99
C VAL A 531 -30.45 -18.89 -29.13
N ALA A 532 -31.67 -18.80 -29.63
CA ALA A 532 -32.79 -18.34 -28.82
C ALA A 532 -33.06 -19.36 -27.69
N GLY A 533 -33.30 -18.86 -26.48
CA GLY A 533 -33.39 -19.68 -25.26
C GLY A 533 -32.07 -19.77 -24.52
N THR A 534 -31.86 -20.87 -23.81
CA THR A 534 -30.70 -21.07 -22.93
C THR A 534 -29.43 -21.37 -23.73
N ASN A 535 -28.38 -20.62 -23.41
CA ASN A 535 -27.02 -20.79 -23.92
C ASN A 535 -26.06 -21.11 -22.77
N THR A 536 -24.95 -21.76 -23.10
CA THR A 536 -23.91 -22.12 -22.12
C THR A 536 -22.55 -21.61 -22.59
N ILE A 537 -21.83 -20.96 -21.68
CA ILE A 537 -20.43 -20.56 -21.83
C ILE A 537 -19.62 -21.33 -20.80
N THR A 538 -18.51 -21.91 -21.21
CA THR A 538 -17.53 -22.56 -20.33
C THR A 538 -16.21 -21.83 -20.44
N ILE A 539 -15.71 -21.31 -19.31
CA ILE A 539 -14.42 -20.63 -19.22
C ILE A 539 -13.45 -21.59 -18.51
N SER A 540 -12.42 -22.03 -19.24
CA SER A 540 -11.34 -22.87 -18.69
C SER A 540 -10.06 -22.07 -18.55
N VAL A 541 -9.22 -22.42 -17.57
CA VAL A 541 -7.83 -21.93 -17.53
C VAL A 541 -6.94 -22.85 -18.33
N ILE A 542 -6.21 -22.29 -19.29
CA ILE A 542 -5.17 -23.01 -20.02
C ILE A 542 -3.78 -22.50 -19.62
N SER A 543 -2.83 -23.42 -19.50
CA SER A 543 -1.41 -23.13 -19.36
C SER A 543 -0.57 -24.36 -19.67
N GLY A 544 0.64 -24.14 -20.22
CA GLY A 544 1.66 -25.17 -20.34
C GLY A 544 2.29 -25.54 -19.00
N SER A 545 2.11 -24.69 -17.99
CA SER A 545 2.59 -24.93 -16.62
C SER A 545 1.60 -25.77 -15.80
N SER A 546 2.08 -26.21 -14.65
CA SER A 546 1.32 -26.93 -13.61
C SER A 546 1.71 -26.40 -12.23
N GLY A 547 0.88 -26.66 -11.24
CA GLY A 547 1.13 -26.36 -9.84
C GLY A 547 0.03 -26.92 -8.97
N ASP A 548 0.29 -26.97 -7.67
CA ASP A 548 -0.65 -27.52 -6.68
C ASP A 548 -1.66 -26.45 -6.28
N GLU A 549 -2.94 -26.82 -6.22
CA GLU A 549 -4.06 -25.99 -5.75
C GLU A 549 -3.99 -24.52 -6.25
N TYR A 550 -3.77 -23.57 -5.32
CA TYR A 550 -3.76 -22.12 -5.58
C TYR A 550 -2.48 -21.62 -6.27
N LEU A 551 -1.44 -22.46 -6.35
CA LEU A 551 -0.25 -22.27 -7.17
C LEU A 551 -0.37 -22.96 -8.55
N SER A 552 -1.51 -23.59 -8.86
CA SER A 552 -1.81 -23.94 -10.24
C SER A 552 -2.01 -22.67 -11.09
N PRO A 553 -1.80 -22.73 -12.41
CA PRO A 553 -2.04 -21.60 -13.30
C PRO A 553 -3.43 -21.00 -13.09
N ASN A 554 -3.48 -19.68 -12.95
CA ASN A 554 -4.70 -18.97 -12.61
C ASN A 554 -4.70 -17.56 -13.18
N PHE A 555 -5.88 -16.94 -13.17
CA PHE A 555 -6.04 -15.51 -13.37
C PHE A 555 -7.20 -14.99 -12.52
N ILE A 556 -7.14 -13.70 -12.21
CA ILE A 556 -8.17 -12.95 -11.47
C ILE A 556 -9.04 -12.21 -12.48
N PHE A 557 -10.37 -12.27 -12.30
CA PHE A 557 -11.33 -11.57 -13.15
C PHE A 557 -11.40 -10.08 -12.81
N ASP A 558 -11.61 -9.27 -13.85
CA ASP A 558 -12.04 -7.87 -13.78
C ASP A 558 -13.54 -7.80 -14.11
N CYS A 559 -13.89 -8.08 -15.37
CA CYS A 559 -15.27 -8.09 -15.84
C CYS A 559 -15.47 -9.14 -16.94
N VAL A 560 -16.67 -9.73 -17.02
CA VAL A 560 -17.08 -10.57 -18.16
C VAL A 560 -18.30 -9.97 -18.82
N GLU A 561 -18.19 -9.62 -20.10
CA GLU A 561 -19.27 -8.98 -20.85
C GLU A 561 -19.49 -9.66 -22.21
N LEU A 562 -20.75 -9.91 -22.54
CA LEU A 562 -21.17 -10.33 -23.88
C LEU A 562 -21.94 -9.19 -24.54
N PHE A 563 -21.49 -8.74 -25.71
CA PHE A 563 -22.11 -7.63 -26.43
C PHE A 563 -22.13 -7.84 -27.95
N GLN A 564 -22.97 -7.07 -28.66
CA GLN A 564 -23.13 -7.07 -30.13
C GLN A 564 -22.79 -5.73 -30.75
#